data_AF-A0A8B8NZC1-F1
#
_entry.id   AF-A0A8B8NZC1-F1
#
_cell.length_a   1.000
_cell.length_b   1.000
_cell.length_c   1.000
_cell.angle_alpha   90.00
_cell.angle_beta   90.00
_cell.angle_gamma   90.00
#
_symmetry.space_group_name_H-M   'P 1'
#
loop_
_entity.id
_entity.type
_entity.pdbx_description
1 polymer ?
#
loop_
_entity_poly.entity_id
_entity_poly.type
_entity_poly.pdbx_seq_one_letter_code
_entity_poly.pdbx_strand_id
1 'polypeptide(L)'
;MHLSENEGIEGAVFVVTGGVGFVGAALCKELVRRGAREVRSFDLRLTSRWSRDLKDHGVRCIRGDVACKADVERSLRGADCVFHLASYGMSGKQMLQFGRVDEVNINGTCHVLEACVELGIGRLVYVSTYNVVYGGKEIVNGNESLPYFPLDEHLDSYGRSKSIAEQLVLKSNGRPLKKKKGKNLYTCAIRPAAIYGPGEDRHLPRIVSLAKLGLLPFKVGEPTVKTDWIYVDNLVLALVLASMGLLDDIPGTKGQPVAAGQPYFVSDGSPVNTFEFLRPILRSLDYDVPKASLSVPRALSLGKVIGAVYTLLYPWLDKWWLPQPFILPAEVYKVGVTHYFSFLKAREELGYVPMVSPREGVASTIAYLQERKRKSLDGPTINAWVFSIIGMASLFAAACLPEMGPVRYLRALSLFFFRSMWMVRFVFAAAVSAHVGEATYAWRLAKRVDPANARGWFWQTFALGIFSLRFLLKRAN
;
A
#
# COMPACT_ATOMS: atom_id res chain seq x y z
N MET A 1 2.90 -22.86 22.88
CA MET A 1 1.49 -23.08 23.27
C MET A 1 0.97 -24.35 22.59
N HIS A 2 0.39 -25.29 23.32
CA HIS A 2 -0.31 -26.46 22.75
C HIS A 2 -1.81 -26.18 22.72
N LEU A 3 -2.24 -25.27 21.85
CA LEU A 3 -3.65 -24.95 21.65
C LEU A 3 -4.18 -25.65 20.41
N SER A 4 -5.48 -25.95 20.39
CA SER A 4 -6.16 -26.35 19.16
C SER A 4 -6.08 -25.22 18.12
N GLU A 5 -6.18 -25.54 16.82
CA GLU A 5 -6.11 -24.52 15.76
C GLU A 5 -7.19 -23.42 15.91
N ASN A 6 -8.32 -23.73 16.55
CA ASN A 6 -9.48 -22.84 16.68
C ASN A 6 -9.68 -22.28 18.11
N GLU A 7 -8.74 -22.54 19.03
CA GLU A 7 -8.89 -22.16 20.43
C GLU A 7 -9.16 -20.66 20.60
N GLY A 8 -10.20 -20.31 21.36
CA GLY A 8 -10.56 -18.90 21.59
C GLY A 8 -11.04 -18.13 20.34
N ILE A 9 -11.23 -18.84 19.22
CA ILE A 9 -11.85 -18.35 17.98
C ILE A 9 -13.27 -18.91 17.82
N GLU A 10 -13.44 -20.21 17.98
CA GLU A 10 -14.75 -20.85 17.84
C GLU A 10 -15.77 -20.24 18.81
N GLY A 11 -16.95 -19.88 18.31
CA GLY A 11 -18.02 -19.31 19.13
C GLY A 11 -17.83 -17.85 19.57
N ALA A 12 -16.66 -17.23 19.32
CA ALA A 12 -16.36 -15.86 19.72
C ALA A 12 -16.77 -14.82 18.65
N VAL A 13 -16.91 -13.56 19.08
CA VAL A 13 -17.23 -12.41 18.22
C VAL A 13 -16.02 -11.53 18.02
N PHE A 14 -15.66 -11.31 16.75
CA PHE A 14 -14.48 -10.53 16.37
C PHE A 14 -14.86 -9.25 15.65
N VAL A 15 -14.12 -8.19 15.91
CA VAL A 15 -14.17 -6.95 15.12
C VAL A 15 -12.80 -6.67 14.54
N VAL A 16 -12.73 -6.52 13.22
CA VAL A 16 -11.52 -6.12 12.49
C VAL A 16 -11.71 -4.70 11.98
N THR A 17 -11.04 -3.74 12.61
CA THR A 17 -11.00 -2.36 12.07
C THR A 17 -10.11 -2.35 10.82
N GLY A 18 -10.46 -1.61 9.78
CA GLY A 18 -9.79 -1.72 8.47
C GLY A 18 -10.11 -3.03 7.74
N GLY A 19 -11.22 -3.67 8.10
CA GLY A 19 -11.55 -5.03 7.67
C GLY A 19 -11.86 -5.20 6.18
N VAL A 20 -12.09 -4.12 5.42
CA VAL A 20 -12.20 -4.22 3.94
C VAL A 20 -10.89 -3.89 3.23
N GLY A 21 -9.81 -3.66 3.97
CA GLY A 21 -8.44 -3.54 3.48
C GLY A 21 -7.80 -4.91 3.18
N PHE A 22 -6.60 -4.89 2.60
CA PHE A 22 -5.88 -6.10 2.18
C PHE A 22 -5.73 -7.16 3.29
N VAL A 23 -5.02 -6.82 4.38
CA VAL A 23 -4.80 -7.74 5.50
C VAL A 23 -6.10 -8.01 6.26
N GLY A 24 -6.92 -6.97 6.45
CA GLY A 24 -8.18 -7.08 7.19
C GLY A 24 -9.16 -8.06 6.55
N ALA A 25 -9.25 -8.07 5.23
CA ALA A 25 -10.12 -8.99 4.51
C ALA A 25 -9.64 -10.45 4.63
N ALA A 26 -8.33 -10.69 4.50
CA ALA A 26 -7.74 -12.02 4.70
C ALA A 26 -7.97 -12.54 6.13
N LEU A 27 -7.76 -11.68 7.14
CA LEU A 27 -8.03 -12.02 8.53
C LEU A 27 -9.50 -12.32 8.79
N CYS A 28 -10.43 -11.51 8.25
CA CYS A 28 -11.86 -11.76 8.44
C CYS A 28 -12.26 -13.15 7.91
N LYS A 29 -11.76 -13.54 6.74
CA LYS A 29 -12.01 -14.86 6.14
C LYS A 29 -11.44 -15.99 6.98
N GLU A 30 -10.23 -15.81 7.49
CA GLU A 30 -9.59 -16.81 8.34
C GLU A 30 -10.35 -17.00 9.66
N LEU A 31 -10.84 -15.92 10.27
CA LEU A 31 -11.67 -16.02 11.48
C LEU A 31 -12.98 -16.78 11.24
N VAL A 32 -13.64 -16.53 10.11
CA VAL A 32 -14.83 -17.30 9.70
C VAL A 32 -14.46 -18.78 9.50
N ARG A 33 -13.37 -19.07 8.78
CA ARG A 33 -12.90 -20.44 8.53
C ARG A 33 -12.66 -21.22 9.82
N ARG A 34 -12.17 -20.55 10.87
CA ARG A 34 -11.92 -21.11 12.20
C ARG A 34 -13.14 -21.18 13.12
N GLY A 35 -14.34 -20.92 12.61
CA GLY A 35 -15.60 -21.11 13.36
C GLY A 35 -16.01 -19.95 14.26
N ALA A 36 -15.50 -18.74 14.02
CA ALA A 36 -15.99 -17.56 14.73
C ALA A 36 -17.53 -17.42 14.60
N ARG A 37 -18.21 -17.13 15.72
CA ARG A 37 -19.67 -16.94 15.74
C ARG A 37 -20.11 -15.75 14.90
N GLU A 38 -19.36 -14.66 14.99
CA GLU A 38 -19.61 -13.46 14.18
C GLU A 38 -18.28 -12.75 13.91
N VAL A 39 -18.03 -12.39 12.66
CA VAL A 39 -16.89 -11.56 12.25
C VAL A 39 -17.42 -10.25 11.69
N ARG A 40 -16.98 -9.13 12.26
CA ARG A 40 -17.38 -7.78 11.85
C ARG A 40 -16.20 -7.06 11.21
N SER A 41 -16.39 -6.60 9.99
CA SER A 41 -15.44 -5.73 9.30
C SER A 41 -15.86 -4.29 9.52
N PHE A 42 -15.08 -3.50 10.26
CA PHE A 42 -15.35 -2.08 10.53
C PHE A 42 -14.39 -1.21 9.72
N ASP A 43 -14.90 -0.42 8.78
CA ASP A 43 -14.05 0.38 7.88
C ASP A 43 -14.77 1.65 7.40
N LEU A 44 -13.99 2.69 7.09
CA LEU A 44 -14.49 3.93 6.49
C LEU A 44 -15.15 3.67 5.13
N ARG A 45 -14.66 2.67 4.40
CA ARG A 45 -15.14 2.26 3.08
C ARG A 45 -16.15 1.13 3.21
N LEU A 46 -17.30 1.27 2.56
CA LEU A 46 -18.24 0.16 2.36
C LEU A 46 -17.81 -0.81 1.26
N THR A 47 -17.09 -0.29 0.27
CA THR A 47 -16.75 -1.01 -0.94
C THR A 47 -15.25 -1.03 -1.14
N SER A 48 -14.71 -2.23 -1.23
CA SER A 48 -13.41 -2.56 -1.80
C SER A 48 -13.60 -3.75 -2.74
N ARG A 49 -12.53 -4.18 -3.39
CA ARG A 49 -12.54 -5.41 -4.18
C ARG A 49 -12.86 -6.67 -3.35
N TRP A 50 -12.77 -6.58 -2.03
CA TRP A 50 -13.02 -7.68 -1.10
C TRP A 50 -14.44 -7.67 -0.54
N SER A 51 -15.18 -6.57 -0.64
CA SER A 51 -16.46 -6.40 0.06
C SER A 51 -17.53 -7.43 -0.35
N ARG A 52 -17.53 -7.89 -1.60
CA ARG A 52 -18.45 -8.96 -2.03
C ARG A 52 -18.03 -10.30 -1.43
N ASP A 53 -16.76 -10.68 -1.63
CA ASP A 53 -16.16 -11.91 -1.08
C ASP A 53 -16.39 -12.02 0.44
N LEU A 54 -16.19 -10.94 1.19
CA LEU A 54 -16.42 -10.89 2.63
C LEU A 54 -17.88 -11.19 3.00
N LYS A 55 -18.84 -10.57 2.32
CA LYS A 55 -20.27 -10.81 2.57
C LYS A 55 -20.68 -12.23 2.23
N ASP A 56 -20.15 -12.77 1.13
CA ASP A 56 -20.41 -14.14 0.70
C ASP A 56 -19.85 -15.16 1.70
N HIS A 57 -18.79 -14.81 2.44
CA HIS A 57 -18.25 -15.59 3.56
C HIS A 57 -18.93 -15.27 4.91
N GLY A 58 -20.05 -14.54 4.94
CA GLY A 58 -20.79 -14.27 6.18
C GLY A 58 -20.21 -13.17 7.08
N VAL A 59 -19.25 -12.38 6.58
CA VAL A 59 -18.67 -11.25 7.33
C VAL A 59 -19.65 -10.08 7.35
N ARG A 60 -19.93 -9.54 8.54
CA ARG A 60 -20.76 -8.35 8.72
C ARG A 60 -19.94 -7.09 8.47
N CYS A 61 -20.10 -6.47 7.30
CA CYS A 61 -19.47 -5.19 6.98
C CYS A 61 -20.22 -4.00 7.61
N ILE A 62 -19.51 -3.21 8.42
CA ILE A 62 -20.00 -2.02 9.12
C ILE A 62 -19.23 -0.81 8.62
N ARG A 63 -19.94 0.19 8.08
CA ARG A 63 -19.33 1.49 7.75
C ARG A 63 -19.19 2.33 9.01
N GLY A 64 -18.04 2.95 9.16
CA GLY A 64 -17.86 4.10 10.03
C GLY A 64 -16.40 4.50 10.12
N ASP A 65 -16.15 5.61 10.80
CA ASP A 65 -14.79 6.14 10.94
C ASP A 65 -14.23 5.78 12.32
N VAL A 66 -13.00 5.27 12.37
CA VAL A 66 -12.31 5.03 13.63
C VAL A 66 -11.99 6.36 14.36
N ALA A 67 -11.89 7.46 13.61
CA ALA A 67 -11.82 8.81 14.17
C ALA A 67 -13.14 9.26 14.83
N CYS A 68 -14.26 8.57 14.59
CA CYS A 68 -15.54 8.85 15.23
C CYS A 68 -15.79 7.89 16.41
N LYS A 69 -15.73 8.40 17.64
CA LYS A 69 -15.96 7.61 18.85
C LYS A 69 -17.28 6.83 18.83
N ALA A 70 -18.38 7.46 18.40
CA ALA A 70 -19.69 6.82 18.34
C ALA A 70 -19.74 5.63 17.34
N ASP A 71 -19.01 5.73 16.23
CA ASP A 71 -18.90 4.63 15.26
C ASP A 71 -18.10 3.45 15.82
N VAL A 72 -17.02 3.74 16.54
CA VAL A 72 -16.22 2.73 17.24
C VAL A 72 -17.06 2.02 18.30
N GLU A 73 -17.72 2.75 19.20
CA GLU A 73 -18.55 2.16 20.26
C GLU A 73 -19.70 1.30 19.69
N ARG A 74 -20.32 1.74 18.60
CA ARG A 74 -21.39 0.99 17.93
C ARG A 74 -20.88 -0.31 17.32
N SER A 75 -19.72 -0.28 16.66
CA SER A 75 -19.17 -1.45 15.96
C SER A 75 -18.60 -2.50 16.91
N LEU A 76 -18.02 -2.07 18.04
CA LEU A 76 -17.35 -2.92 19.02
C LEU A 76 -18.30 -3.62 20.00
N ARG A 77 -19.58 -3.21 20.07
CA ARG A 77 -20.53 -3.71 21.08
C ARG A 77 -20.69 -5.23 21.06
N GLY A 78 -20.37 -5.88 22.16
CA GLY A 78 -20.52 -7.34 22.31
C GLY A 78 -19.44 -8.16 21.60
N ALA A 79 -18.33 -7.53 21.19
CA ALA A 79 -17.15 -8.25 20.71
C ALA A 79 -16.37 -8.88 21.87
N ASP A 80 -15.70 -9.99 21.60
CA ASP A 80 -14.79 -10.66 22.53
C ASP A 80 -13.34 -10.25 22.28
N CYS A 81 -13.00 -10.00 21.01
CA CYS A 81 -11.68 -9.55 20.59
C CYS A 81 -11.74 -8.54 19.45
N VAL A 82 -10.86 -7.54 19.50
CA VAL A 82 -10.69 -6.53 18.46
C VAL A 82 -9.32 -6.68 17.82
N PHE A 83 -9.29 -6.72 16.49
CA PHE A 83 -8.09 -6.58 15.69
C PHE A 83 -8.03 -5.15 15.12
N HIS A 84 -7.09 -4.35 15.61
CA HIS A 84 -6.97 -2.95 15.21
C HIS A 84 -5.95 -2.78 14.07
N LEU A 85 -6.44 -2.87 12.81
CA LEU A 85 -5.64 -2.72 11.57
C LEU A 85 -5.89 -1.39 10.85
N ALA A 86 -6.94 -0.63 11.20
CA ALA A 86 -7.25 0.64 10.56
C ALA A 86 -6.08 1.62 10.72
N SER A 87 -5.55 2.11 9.59
CA SER A 87 -4.42 3.04 9.60
C SER A 87 -4.30 3.88 8.33
N TYR A 88 -3.65 5.03 8.46
CA TYR A 88 -3.44 6.01 7.40
C TYR A 88 -1.98 6.48 7.31
N GLY A 89 -1.52 6.87 6.12
CA GLY A 89 -0.21 7.51 5.94
C GLY A 89 1.00 6.62 5.62
N MET A 90 0.81 5.32 5.33
CA MET A 90 1.94 4.38 5.14
C MET A 90 2.85 4.66 3.94
N SER A 91 2.31 5.24 2.86
CA SER A 91 3.02 5.47 1.59
C SER A 91 2.37 6.58 0.76
N GLY A 92 3.15 7.14 -0.18
CA GLY A 92 2.67 8.08 -1.19
C GLY A 92 2.24 9.44 -0.61
N LYS A 93 1.30 10.11 -1.28
CA LYS A 93 0.77 11.43 -0.88
C LYS A 93 0.26 11.45 0.55
N GLN A 94 -0.31 10.34 1.02
CA GLN A 94 -0.87 10.21 2.36
C GLN A 94 0.16 10.39 3.47
N MET A 95 1.45 10.11 3.22
CA MET A 95 2.54 10.34 4.19
C MET A 95 2.67 11.81 4.59
N LEU A 96 2.23 12.72 3.70
CA LEU A 96 2.34 14.16 3.87
C LEU A 96 1.11 14.77 4.56
N GLN A 97 0.09 13.98 4.89
CA GLN A 97 -1.17 14.44 5.52
C GLN A 97 -1.15 14.26 7.04
N PHE A 98 -0.22 14.94 7.71
CA PHE A 98 0.08 14.80 9.13
C PHE A 98 -1.16 14.79 10.05
N GLY A 99 -2.06 15.77 9.91
CA GLY A 99 -3.25 15.88 10.76
C GLY A 99 -4.17 14.65 10.64
N ARG A 100 -4.41 14.18 9.41
CA ARG A 100 -5.23 12.99 9.15
C ARG A 100 -4.56 11.71 9.62
N VAL A 101 -3.22 11.65 9.55
CA VAL A 101 -2.44 10.52 10.08
C VAL A 101 -2.63 10.41 11.60
N ASP A 102 -2.52 11.52 12.33
CA ASP A 102 -2.72 11.52 13.79
C ASP A 102 -4.16 11.24 14.18
N GLU A 103 -5.13 11.84 13.48
CA GLU A 103 -6.55 11.62 13.72
C GLU A 103 -6.93 10.14 13.61
N VAL A 104 -6.46 9.46 12.56
CA VAL A 104 -6.77 8.04 12.35
C VAL A 104 -5.94 7.14 13.26
N ASN A 105 -4.62 7.33 13.30
CA ASN A 105 -3.72 6.37 13.95
C ASN A 105 -3.66 6.58 15.46
N ILE A 106 -3.71 7.81 15.97
CA ILE A 106 -3.60 8.10 17.41
C ILE A 106 -5.00 8.19 18.01
N ASN A 107 -5.83 9.14 17.56
CA ASN A 107 -7.15 9.36 18.17
C ASN A 107 -8.06 8.15 17.93
N GLY A 108 -8.01 7.56 16.72
CA GLY A 108 -8.72 6.31 16.44
C GLY A 108 -8.31 5.16 17.37
N THR A 109 -7.02 5.02 17.67
CA THR A 109 -6.54 4.02 18.64
C THR A 109 -7.07 4.32 20.05
N CYS A 110 -7.07 5.58 20.48
CA CYS A 110 -7.65 5.99 21.76
C CYS A 110 -9.14 5.60 21.86
N HIS A 111 -9.93 5.88 20.81
CA HIS A 111 -11.35 5.50 20.79
C HIS A 111 -11.55 3.98 20.91
N VAL A 112 -10.73 3.18 20.22
CA VAL A 112 -10.78 1.71 20.31
C VAL A 112 -10.44 1.25 21.72
N LEU A 113 -9.39 1.79 22.33
CA LEU A 113 -8.98 1.45 23.70
C LEU A 113 -10.07 1.78 24.72
N GLU A 114 -10.64 2.99 24.64
CA GLU A 114 -11.76 3.41 25.49
C GLU A 114 -12.96 2.48 25.31
N ALA A 115 -13.37 2.22 24.07
CA ALA A 115 -14.49 1.35 23.76
C ALA A 115 -14.27 -0.07 24.29
N CYS A 116 -13.04 -0.62 24.21
CA CYS A 116 -12.74 -1.93 24.79
C CYS A 116 -13.01 -1.96 26.30
N VAL A 117 -12.54 -0.95 27.05
CA VAL A 117 -12.74 -0.86 28.50
C VAL A 117 -14.20 -0.63 28.87
N GLU A 118 -14.89 0.29 28.19
CA GLU A 118 -16.30 0.64 28.45
C GLU A 118 -17.25 -0.51 28.09
N LEU A 119 -16.95 -1.28 27.04
CA LEU A 119 -17.82 -2.34 26.55
C LEU A 119 -17.47 -3.73 27.11
N GLY A 120 -16.36 -3.87 27.83
CA GLY A 120 -15.94 -5.13 28.44
C GLY A 120 -15.34 -6.12 27.45
N ILE A 121 -14.61 -5.62 26.46
CA ILE A 121 -13.85 -6.41 25.49
C ILE A 121 -12.50 -6.77 26.12
N GLY A 122 -12.21 -8.06 26.24
CA GLY A 122 -11.04 -8.55 26.98
C GLY A 122 -9.74 -8.57 26.19
N ARG A 123 -9.80 -8.56 24.85
CA ARG A 123 -8.61 -8.78 23.99
C ARG A 123 -8.51 -7.74 22.88
N LEU A 124 -7.33 -7.13 22.74
CA LEU A 124 -7.01 -6.21 21.65
C LEU A 124 -5.65 -6.57 21.02
N VAL A 125 -5.67 -6.97 19.74
CA VAL A 125 -4.46 -7.15 18.94
C VAL A 125 -4.29 -5.93 18.03
N TYR A 126 -3.21 -5.18 18.23
CA TYR A 126 -2.88 -4.01 17.44
C TYR A 126 -1.87 -4.34 16.35
N VAL A 127 -2.13 -3.93 15.11
CA VAL A 127 -1.13 -4.03 14.04
C VAL A 127 -0.31 -2.76 14.00
N SER A 128 0.91 -2.87 14.49
CA SER A 128 1.94 -1.83 14.49
C SER A 128 2.80 -1.93 13.23
N THR A 129 4.09 -1.61 13.33
CA THR A 129 5.05 -1.62 12.23
C THR A 129 6.48 -1.62 12.78
N TYR A 130 7.44 -2.16 12.03
CA TYR A 130 8.85 -2.02 12.38
C TYR A 130 9.34 -0.55 12.40
N ASN A 131 8.62 0.37 11.74
CA ASN A 131 8.97 1.81 11.74
C ASN A 131 8.94 2.43 13.15
N VAL A 132 8.37 1.76 14.16
CA VAL A 132 8.35 2.28 15.53
C VAL A 132 9.73 2.27 16.21
N VAL A 133 10.68 1.48 15.69
CA VAL A 133 12.08 1.43 16.17
C VAL A 133 13.09 1.85 15.10
N TYR A 134 12.64 2.08 13.87
CA TYR A 134 13.50 2.32 12.71
C TYR A 134 13.43 3.78 12.23
N GLY A 135 14.59 4.41 12.12
CA GLY A 135 14.75 5.79 11.67
C GLY A 135 15.83 5.99 10.62
N GLY A 136 16.09 4.99 9.77
CA GLY A 136 17.02 5.13 8.64
C GLY A 136 18.47 4.79 8.94
N LYS A 137 18.76 4.23 10.12
CA LYS A 137 20.05 3.62 10.47
C LYS A 137 19.98 2.11 10.28
N GLU A 138 21.12 1.49 9.99
CA GLU A 138 21.18 0.05 9.78
C GLU A 138 20.73 -0.73 11.02
N ILE A 139 19.90 -1.75 10.81
CA ILE A 139 19.48 -2.71 11.83
C ILE A 139 19.62 -4.12 11.27
N VAL A 140 20.43 -4.95 11.91
CA VAL A 140 20.69 -6.32 11.47
C VAL A 140 20.15 -7.24 12.55
N ASN A 141 19.12 -8.02 12.23
CA ASN A 141 18.48 -8.97 13.15
C ASN A 141 18.00 -8.33 14.46
N GLY A 142 17.41 -7.13 14.38
CA GLY A 142 16.88 -6.42 15.54
C GLY A 142 15.72 -7.16 16.21
N ASN A 143 15.50 -6.95 17.51
CA ASN A 143 14.43 -7.62 18.27
C ASN A 143 13.62 -6.61 19.09
N GLU A 144 12.68 -7.10 19.89
CA GLU A 144 11.74 -6.29 20.68
C GLU A 144 12.40 -5.45 21.78
N SER A 145 13.67 -5.70 22.15
CA SER A 145 14.39 -4.89 23.13
C SER A 145 14.91 -3.57 22.55
N LEU A 146 14.83 -3.37 21.24
CA LEU A 146 15.17 -2.09 20.61
C LEU A 146 14.26 -0.99 21.16
N PRO A 147 14.82 0.17 21.53
CA PRO A 147 14.03 1.31 22.00
C PRO A 147 13.15 1.83 20.87
N TYR A 148 12.03 2.45 21.25
CA TYR A 148 11.28 3.27 20.31
C TYR A 148 12.19 4.34 19.71
N PHE A 149 12.02 4.59 18.43
CA PHE A 149 12.70 5.68 17.76
C PHE A 149 12.20 7.03 18.32
N PRO A 150 13.07 8.05 18.53
CA PRO A 150 12.65 9.33 19.08
C PRO A 150 11.52 9.97 18.25
N LEU A 151 10.51 10.51 18.94
CA LEU A 151 9.26 10.94 18.31
C LEU A 151 9.46 12.13 17.36
N ASP A 152 10.39 13.01 17.70
CA ASP A 152 10.77 14.22 16.98
C ASP A 152 11.72 13.95 15.80
N GLU A 153 12.40 12.80 15.80
CA GLU A 153 13.36 12.43 14.74
C GLU A 153 12.72 11.56 13.63
N HIS A 154 11.49 11.06 13.82
CA HIS A 154 10.87 10.12 12.88
C HIS A 154 10.90 10.60 11.42
N LEU A 155 11.24 9.68 10.52
CA LEU A 155 11.36 9.93 9.08
C LEU A 155 10.04 10.31 8.41
N ASP A 156 8.91 9.89 8.98
CA ASP A 156 7.57 10.16 8.47
C ASP A 156 6.53 10.19 9.61
N SER A 157 5.41 10.88 9.34
CA SER A 157 4.30 11.03 10.28
C SER A 157 3.66 9.69 10.68
N TYR A 158 3.66 8.72 9.76
CA TYR A 158 3.09 7.40 9.99
C TYR A 158 3.90 6.64 11.06
N GLY A 159 5.21 6.53 10.90
CA GLY A 159 6.10 5.93 11.90
C GLY A 159 5.89 6.53 13.29
N ARG A 160 5.90 7.86 13.39
CA ARG A 160 5.65 8.58 14.65
C ARG A 160 4.29 8.24 15.26
N SER A 161 3.21 8.35 14.48
CA SER A 161 1.87 8.10 14.98
C SER A 161 1.68 6.64 15.43
N LYS A 162 2.29 5.67 14.73
CA LYS A 162 2.28 4.26 15.12
C LYS A 162 3.09 3.99 16.39
N SER A 163 4.21 4.67 16.60
CA SER A 163 4.97 4.60 17.86
C SER A 163 4.13 5.05 19.06
N ILE A 164 3.44 6.19 18.93
CA ILE A 164 2.57 6.72 19.99
C ILE A 164 1.41 5.75 20.26
N ALA A 165 0.72 5.32 19.21
CA ALA A 165 -0.41 4.41 19.33
C ALA A 165 -0.02 3.04 19.91
N GLU A 166 1.13 2.46 19.51
CA GLU A 166 1.64 1.22 20.10
C GLU A 166 1.91 1.38 21.60
N GLN A 167 2.57 2.47 22.00
CA GLN A 167 2.81 2.75 23.41
C GLN A 167 1.51 2.89 24.20
N LEU A 168 0.49 3.55 23.65
CA LEU A 168 -0.83 3.67 24.30
C LEU A 168 -1.52 2.32 24.45
N VAL A 169 -1.44 1.45 23.44
CA VAL A 169 -2.00 0.10 23.47
C VAL A 169 -1.32 -0.75 24.53
N LEU A 170 0.01 -0.81 24.53
CA LEU A 170 0.77 -1.63 25.48
C LEU A 170 0.64 -1.12 26.91
N LYS A 171 0.63 0.22 27.12
CA LYS A 171 0.35 0.82 28.44
C LYS A 171 -1.07 0.57 28.94
N SER A 172 -2.01 0.26 28.05
CA SER A 172 -3.39 -0.05 28.41
C SER A 172 -3.62 -1.53 28.76
N ASN A 173 -2.59 -2.37 28.64
CA ASN A 173 -2.65 -3.75 29.09
C ASN A 173 -2.92 -3.83 30.60
N GLY A 174 -3.80 -4.73 31.02
CA GLY A 174 -4.16 -4.92 32.43
C GLY A 174 -5.20 -3.93 32.96
N ARG A 175 -5.74 -3.01 32.13
CA ARG A 175 -6.78 -2.08 32.58
C ARG A 175 -8.07 -2.83 32.96
N PRO A 176 -8.68 -2.56 34.14
CA PRO A 176 -9.94 -3.20 34.54
C PRO A 176 -11.10 -2.88 33.60
N LEU A 177 -11.87 -3.90 33.22
CA LEU A 177 -13.07 -3.74 32.38
C LEU A 177 -14.25 -3.24 33.21
N LYS A 178 -14.98 -2.24 32.70
CA LYS A 178 -16.13 -1.67 33.44
C LYS A 178 -17.34 -2.59 33.51
N LYS A 179 -17.60 -3.36 32.44
CA LYS A 179 -18.77 -4.25 32.35
C LYS A 179 -18.53 -5.68 32.84
N LYS A 180 -17.27 -6.07 33.11
CA LYS A 180 -16.90 -7.42 33.55
C LYS A 180 -15.98 -7.31 34.78
N LYS A 181 -16.58 -7.24 35.97
CA LYS A 181 -15.83 -7.13 37.24
C LYS A 181 -14.82 -8.28 37.37
N GLY A 182 -13.60 -7.95 37.78
CA GLY A 182 -12.51 -8.93 37.96
C GLY A 182 -11.83 -9.37 36.65
N LYS A 183 -12.22 -8.82 35.49
CA LYS A 183 -11.55 -9.05 34.21
C LYS A 183 -10.84 -7.79 33.73
N ASN A 184 -9.76 -7.99 32.99
CA ASN A 184 -8.91 -6.93 32.47
C ASN A 184 -8.90 -6.92 30.94
N LEU A 185 -8.53 -5.79 30.36
CA LEU A 185 -8.16 -5.67 28.97
C LEU A 185 -6.72 -6.18 28.79
N TYR A 186 -6.54 -7.22 27.99
CA TYR A 186 -5.23 -7.69 27.55
C TYR A 186 -4.95 -7.20 26.13
N THR A 187 -3.75 -6.65 25.94
CA THR A 187 -3.34 -6.06 24.66
C THR A 187 -2.01 -6.62 24.19
N CYS A 188 -1.80 -6.68 22.88
CA CYS A 188 -0.49 -6.95 22.28
C CYS A 188 -0.32 -6.17 20.97
N ALA A 189 0.92 -6.08 20.49
CA ALA A 189 1.23 -5.40 19.23
C ALA A 189 2.02 -6.30 18.28
N ILE A 190 1.60 -6.37 17.02
CA ILE A 190 2.33 -7.07 15.96
C ILE A 190 3.05 -6.04 15.10
N ARG A 191 4.37 -6.15 14.96
CA ARG A 191 5.25 -5.31 14.14
C ARG A 191 5.63 -6.08 12.86
N PRO A 192 4.79 -6.07 11.81
CA PRO A 192 5.07 -6.80 10.59
C PRO A 192 6.19 -6.12 9.79
N ALA A 193 6.91 -6.95 9.04
CA ALA A 193 7.74 -6.54 7.91
C ALA A 193 6.91 -6.00 6.72
N ALA A 194 7.55 -5.74 5.57
CA ALA A 194 6.83 -5.27 4.37
C ALA A 194 5.86 -6.36 3.86
N ILE A 195 4.58 -6.02 3.78
CA ILE A 195 3.51 -6.99 3.52
C ILE A 195 3.29 -7.15 2.02
N TYR A 196 3.22 -8.39 1.54
CA TYR A 196 2.93 -8.71 0.14
C TYR A 196 1.97 -9.89 0.01
N GLY A 197 1.42 -10.07 -1.19
CA GLY A 197 0.55 -11.18 -1.51
C GLY A 197 -0.52 -10.84 -2.54
N PRO A 198 -1.32 -11.83 -2.98
CA PRO A 198 -2.47 -11.62 -3.85
C PRO A 198 -3.44 -10.58 -3.27
N GLY A 199 -3.58 -9.46 -3.96
CA GLY A 199 -4.54 -8.44 -3.58
C GLY A 199 -4.02 -7.27 -2.76
N GLU A 200 -2.70 -7.18 -2.56
CA GLU A 200 -2.05 -5.97 -2.07
C GLU A 200 -2.46 -4.77 -2.94
N ASP A 201 -2.90 -3.70 -2.29
CA ASP A 201 -3.63 -2.59 -2.93
C ASP A 201 -2.88 -1.25 -2.89
N ARG A 202 -1.67 -1.20 -2.32
CA ARG A 202 -0.92 0.05 -2.14
C ARG A 202 0.47 0.02 -2.78
N HIS A 203 1.38 -0.77 -2.24
CA HIS A 203 2.81 -0.70 -2.57
C HIS A 203 3.12 -1.31 -3.94
N LEU A 204 2.74 -2.57 -4.18
CA LEU A 204 2.97 -3.26 -5.44
C LEU A 204 2.21 -2.59 -6.60
N PRO A 205 0.91 -2.23 -6.49
CA PRO A 205 0.23 -1.48 -7.53
C PRO A 205 0.89 -0.14 -7.87
N ARG A 206 1.42 0.58 -6.88
CA ARG A 206 2.15 1.83 -7.15
C ARG A 206 3.44 1.57 -7.91
N ILE A 207 4.23 0.59 -7.50
CA ILE A 207 5.47 0.19 -8.19
C ILE A 207 5.14 -0.24 -9.63
N VAL A 208 4.15 -1.11 -9.81
CA VAL A 208 3.68 -1.55 -11.14
C VAL A 208 3.19 -0.37 -11.97
N SER A 209 2.46 0.58 -11.38
CA SER A 209 2.01 1.79 -12.08
C SER A 209 3.18 2.67 -12.53
N LEU A 210 4.23 2.80 -11.73
CA LEU A 210 5.44 3.51 -12.11
C LEU A 210 6.18 2.76 -13.22
N ALA A 211 6.27 1.43 -13.14
CA ALA A 211 6.84 0.59 -14.19
C ALA A 211 6.10 0.76 -15.53
N LYS A 212 4.77 0.69 -15.51
CA LYS A 212 3.90 0.93 -16.68
C LYS A 212 4.18 2.28 -17.33
N LEU A 213 4.41 3.32 -16.54
CA LEU A 213 4.69 4.67 -17.03
C LEU A 213 6.15 4.85 -17.49
N GLY A 214 7.04 3.87 -17.31
CA GLY A 214 8.48 4.00 -17.54
C GLY A 214 9.18 4.87 -16.48
N LEU A 215 8.53 5.08 -15.34
CA LEU A 215 8.98 5.90 -14.22
C LEU A 215 9.63 5.06 -13.12
N LEU A 216 10.37 4.00 -13.44
CA LEU A 216 11.26 3.31 -12.50
C LEU A 216 12.72 3.41 -12.97
N PRO A 217 13.34 4.61 -12.96
CA PRO A 217 14.63 4.84 -13.61
C PRO A 217 15.82 4.22 -12.87
N PHE A 218 15.74 4.04 -11.55
CA PHE A 218 16.89 3.59 -10.76
C PHE A 218 16.52 2.66 -9.61
N LYS A 219 17.49 1.81 -9.25
CA LYS A 219 17.57 1.11 -7.96
C LYS A 219 18.14 2.06 -6.92
N VAL A 220 17.67 2.00 -5.70
CA VAL A 220 18.13 2.87 -4.60
C VAL A 220 18.95 2.04 -3.62
N GLY A 221 20.14 2.53 -3.28
CA GLY A 221 21.05 1.84 -2.37
C GLY A 221 21.88 0.72 -3.02
N GLU A 222 22.71 0.10 -2.20
CA GLU A 222 23.64 -0.97 -2.62
C GLU A 222 22.90 -2.30 -2.83
N PRO A 223 23.39 -3.20 -3.72
CA PRO A 223 22.80 -4.53 -3.90
C PRO A 223 22.82 -5.41 -2.63
N THR A 224 23.69 -5.10 -1.68
CA THR A 224 23.84 -5.81 -0.40
C THR A 224 22.79 -5.42 0.64
N VAL A 225 22.03 -4.34 0.41
CA VAL A 225 20.97 -3.90 1.33
C VAL A 225 19.91 -4.98 1.45
N LYS A 226 19.52 -5.32 2.68
CA LYS A 226 18.49 -6.33 2.96
C LYS A 226 17.33 -5.77 3.76
N THR A 227 16.13 -6.19 3.40
CA THR A 227 14.85 -5.83 4.02
C THR A 227 14.00 -7.08 4.20
N ASP A 228 13.20 -7.13 5.26
CA ASP A 228 12.26 -8.24 5.47
C ASP A 228 10.92 -8.02 4.75
N TRP A 229 10.32 -9.14 4.38
CA TRP A 229 8.99 -9.23 3.81
C TRP A 229 8.17 -10.25 4.60
N ILE A 230 6.84 -10.08 4.57
CA ILE A 230 5.89 -11.03 5.13
C ILE A 230 4.73 -11.28 4.18
N TYR A 231 4.48 -12.55 3.88
CA TYR A 231 3.33 -12.95 3.10
C TYR A 231 2.04 -12.75 3.90
N VAL A 232 0.97 -12.28 3.24
CA VAL A 232 -0.28 -11.91 3.92
C VAL A 232 -0.86 -13.04 4.79
N ASP A 233 -0.80 -14.29 4.36
CA ASP A 233 -1.34 -15.41 5.15
C ASP A 233 -0.47 -15.73 6.36
N ASN A 234 0.85 -15.52 6.26
CA ASN A 234 1.76 -15.63 7.41
C ASN A 234 1.47 -14.51 8.43
N LEU A 235 1.19 -13.29 7.97
CA LEU A 235 0.77 -12.21 8.86
C LEU A 235 -0.58 -12.52 9.54
N VAL A 236 -1.55 -13.05 8.79
CA VAL A 236 -2.85 -13.46 9.34
C VAL A 236 -2.66 -14.53 10.42
N LEU A 237 -1.80 -15.53 10.20
CA LEU A 237 -1.44 -16.52 11.22
C LEU A 237 -0.88 -15.85 12.47
N ALA A 238 0.08 -14.94 12.33
CA ALA A 238 0.64 -14.23 13.47
C ALA A 238 -0.42 -13.47 14.28
N LEU A 239 -1.39 -12.84 13.60
CA LEU A 239 -2.50 -12.14 14.25
C LEU A 239 -3.40 -13.09 15.02
N VAL A 240 -3.78 -14.22 14.42
CA VAL A 240 -4.59 -15.23 15.10
C VAL A 240 -3.86 -15.77 16.33
N LEU A 241 -2.59 -16.17 16.19
CA LEU A 241 -1.77 -16.66 17.30
C LEU A 241 -1.61 -15.63 18.41
N ALA A 242 -1.47 -14.35 18.07
CA ALA A 242 -1.42 -13.27 19.05
C ALA A 242 -2.75 -13.14 19.81
N SER A 243 -3.89 -13.26 19.12
CA SER A 243 -5.20 -13.23 19.78
C SER A 243 -5.43 -14.43 20.71
N MET A 244 -4.88 -15.59 20.36
CA MET A 244 -4.87 -16.79 21.20
C MET A 244 -3.94 -16.62 22.39
N GLY A 245 -2.76 -16.00 22.20
CA GLY A 245 -1.83 -15.67 23.28
C GLY A 245 -2.36 -14.65 24.29
N LEU A 246 -3.51 -14.01 24.02
CA LEU A 246 -4.23 -13.12 24.93
C LEU A 246 -5.34 -13.82 25.74
N LEU A 247 -5.52 -15.13 25.60
CA LEU A 247 -6.44 -15.92 26.42
C LEU A 247 -5.90 -16.04 27.85
N ASP A 248 -6.77 -15.79 28.84
CA ASP A 248 -6.44 -15.76 30.28
C ASP A 248 -6.77 -17.07 31.00
N ASP A 249 -7.28 -18.05 30.28
CA ASP A 249 -7.69 -19.37 30.75
C ASP A 249 -6.77 -20.50 30.25
N ILE A 250 -5.65 -20.17 29.60
CA ILE A 250 -4.67 -21.16 29.14
C ILE A 250 -4.01 -21.85 30.36
N PRO A 251 -4.07 -23.20 30.47
CA PRO A 251 -3.41 -23.94 31.54
C PRO A 251 -1.91 -23.62 31.65
N GLY A 252 -1.42 -23.46 32.88
CA GLY A 252 0.00 -23.19 33.15
C GLY A 252 0.42 -21.72 33.12
N THR A 253 -0.45 -20.80 32.68
CA THR A 253 -0.14 -19.36 32.61
C THR A 253 -0.48 -18.57 33.89
N LYS A 254 -1.04 -19.24 34.91
CA LYS A 254 -1.49 -18.62 36.18
C LYS A 254 -2.41 -17.40 35.98
N GLY A 255 -3.17 -17.36 34.89
CA GLY A 255 -4.07 -16.24 34.57
C GLY A 255 -3.38 -15.02 33.97
N GLN A 256 -2.12 -15.14 33.52
CA GLN A 256 -1.40 -14.10 32.79
C GLN A 256 -1.18 -14.54 31.33
N PRO A 257 -1.94 -14.01 30.36
CA PRO A 257 -1.76 -14.35 28.96
C PRO A 257 -0.35 -14.05 28.48
N VAL A 258 0.26 -14.96 27.73
CA VAL A 258 1.66 -14.85 27.28
C VAL A 258 1.89 -13.59 26.42
N ALA A 259 0.90 -13.18 25.62
CA ALA A 259 1.00 -12.02 24.75
C ALA A 259 0.69 -10.69 25.45
N ALA A 260 0.23 -10.72 26.70
CA ALA A 260 -0.25 -9.53 27.39
C ALA A 260 0.87 -8.49 27.59
N GLY A 261 0.66 -7.29 27.03
CA GLY A 261 1.59 -6.16 27.10
C GLY A 261 2.82 -6.32 26.22
N GLN A 262 2.83 -7.28 25.30
CA GLN A 262 4.00 -7.60 24.49
C GLN A 262 3.90 -7.07 23.04
N PRO A 263 4.98 -6.49 22.49
CA PRO A 263 5.19 -6.37 21.06
C PRO A 263 5.84 -7.65 20.50
N TYR A 264 5.65 -7.89 19.20
CA TYR A 264 6.24 -9.00 18.44
C TYR A 264 6.60 -8.60 17.01
N PHE A 265 7.85 -8.81 16.61
CA PHE A 265 8.24 -8.75 15.19
C PHE A 265 7.84 -10.02 14.46
N VAL A 266 7.32 -9.87 13.23
CA VAL A 266 6.94 -10.99 12.38
C VAL A 266 7.39 -10.76 10.95
N SER A 267 8.01 -11.79 10.36
CA SER A 267 8.47 -11.82 8.97
C SER A 267 8.44 -13.25 8.41
N ASP A 268 8.74 -13.41 7.11
CA ASP A 268 8.97 -14.73 6.50
C ASP A 268 10.39 -15.28 6.80
N GLY A 269 11.23 -14.53 7.53
CA GLY A 269 12.58 -14.96 7.89
C GLY A 269 13.61 -15.02 6.76
N SER A 270 13.33 -14.36 5.63
CA SER A 270 14.19 -14.37 4.44
C SER A 270 14.52 -12.94 3.99
N PRO A 271 15.42 -12.24 4.71
CA PRO A 271 15.79 -10.86 4.37
C PRO A 271 16.47 -10.80 3.01
N VAL A 272 15.94 -9.96 2.12
CA VAL A 272 16.34 -9.87 0.71
C VAL A 272 16.38 -8.41 0.27
N ASN A 273 17.19 -8.10 -0.75
CA ASN A 273 17.17 -6.78 -1.35
C ASN A 273 15.81 -6.51 -2.01
N THR A 274 15.22 -5.33 -1.76
CA THR A 274 13.91 -4.95 -2.30
C THR A 274 13.85 -5.07 -3.83
N PHE A 275 14.90 -4.69 -4.56
CA PHE A 275 14.90 -4.77 -6.02
C PHE A 275 15.06 -6.20 -6.53
N GLU A 276 15.75 -7.07 -5.80
CA GLU A 276 15.79 -8.51 -6.11
C GLU A 276 14.46 -9.20 -5.83
N PHE A 277 13.76 -8.80 -4.76
CA PHE A 277 12.39 -9.25 -4.48
C PHE A 277 11.41 -8.83 -5.59
N LEU A 278 11.51 -7.58 -6.07
CA LEU A 278 10.62 -7.04 -7.12
C LEU A 278 10.95 -7.55 -8.52
N ARG A 279 12.20 -7.94 -8.79
CA ARG A 279 12.68 -8.38 -10.11
C ARG A 279 11.81 -9.47 -10.76
N PRO A 280 11.51 -10.62 -10.12
CA PRO A 280 10.67 -11.64 -10.73
C PRO A 280 9.24 -11.14 -11.00
N ILE A 281 8.70 -10.28 -10.11
CA ILE A 281 7.36 -9.71 -10.27
C ILE A 281 7.31 -8.80 -11.51
N LEU A 282 8.23 -7.85 -11.63
CA LEU A 282 8.26 -6.92 -12.77
C LEU A 282 8.47 -7.65 -14.11
N ARG A 283 9.42 -8.60 -14.15
CA ARG A 283 9.69 -9.39 -15.36
C ARG A 283 8.50 -10.25 -15.79
N SER A 284 7.81 -10.87 -14.84
CA SER A 284 6.61 -11.68 -15.13
C SER A 284 5.44 -10.87 -15.70
N LEU A 285 5.50 -9.55 -15.55
CA LEU A 285 4.54 -8.58 -16.08
C LEU A 285 5.13 -7.81 -17.26
N ASP A 286 6.18 -8.29 -17.91
CA ASP A 286 6.83 -7.67 -19.07
C ASP A 286 7.26 -6.21 -18.87
N TYR A 287 7.60 -5.82 -17.64
CA TYR A 287 8.15 -4.49 -17.35
C TYR A 287 9.66 -4.53 -17.15
N ASP A 288 10.31 -3.44 -17.54
CA ASP A 288 11.73 -3.24 -17.32
C ASP A 288 12.04 -3.09 -15.82
N VAL A 289 13.13 -3.75 -15.41
CA VAL A 289 13.73 -3.54 -14.09
C VAL A 289 14.76 -2.41 -14.21
N PRO A 290 14.81 -1.44 -13.28
CA PRO A 290 15.77 -0.35 -13.35
C PRO A 290 17.21 -0.86 -13.48
N LYS A 291 17.91 -0.37 -14.51
CA LYS A 291 19.31 -0.73 -14.79
C LYS A 291 20.28 0.17 -14.03
N ALA A 292 19.96 1.45 -13.93
CA ALA A 292 20.75 2.42 -13.18
C ALA A 292 20.57 2.23 -11.67
N SER A 293 21.53 2.72 -10.90
CA SER A 293 21.47 2.79 -9.45
C SER A 293 21.70 4.23 -8.98
N LEU A 294 21.06 4.59 -7.88
CA LEU A 294 21.18 5.87 -7.22
C LEU A 294 21.60 5.64 -5.76
N SER A 295 22.70 6.27 -5.35
CA SER A 295 23.16 6.18 -3.96
C SER A 295 22.13 6.80 -3.01
N VAL A 296 22.09 6.30 -1.77
CA VAL A 296 21.14 6.78 -0.74
C VAL A 296 21.17 8.30 -0.57
N PRO A 297 22.33 8.98 -0.45
CA PRO A 297 22.35 10.44 -0.29
C PRO A 297 21.73 11.19 -1.48
N ARG A 298 21.98 10.73 -2.71
CA ARG A 298 21.41 11.35 -3.92
C ARG A 298 19.90 11.12 -4.00
N ALA A 299 19.46 9.90 -3.67
CA ALA A 299 18.05 9.56 -3.60
C ALA A 299 17.33 10.38 -2.52
N LEU A 300 17.97 10.62 -1.37
CA LEU A 300 17.44 11.49 -0.31
C LEU A 300 17.30 12.94 -0.78
N SER A 301 18.31 13.50 -1.45
CA SER A 301 18.23 14.86 -2.00
C SER A 301 17.06 14.99 -2.98
N LEU A 302 16.90 14.02 -3.90
CA LEU A 302 15.76 13.98 -4.81
C LEU A 302 14.42 13.85 -4.06
N GLY A 303 14.35 12.95 -3.07
CA GLY A 303 13.17 12.77 -2.23
C GLY A 303 12.79 14.04 -1.47
N LYS A 304 13.75 14.82 -0.99
CA LYS A 304 13.51 16.12 -0.32
C LYS A 304 12.94 17.15 -1.29
N VAL A 305 13.46 17.24 -2.51
CA VAL A 305 12.92 18.13 -3.56
C VAL A 305 11.49 17.75 -3.90
N ILE A 306 11.22 16.46 -4.14
CA ILE A 306 9.86 15.96 -4.39
C ILE A 306 8.95 16.25 -3.20
N GLY A 307 9.41 15.98 -1.98
CA GLY A 307 8.68 16.29 -0.75
C GLY A 307 8.29 17.76 -0.67
N ALA A 308 9.22 18.68 -0.91
CA ALA A 308 8.96 20.11 -0.91
C ALA A 308 7.91 20.52 -1.95
N VAL A 309 7.98 19.98 -3.17
CA VAL A 309 6.97 20.22 -4.21
C VAL A 309 5.59 19.73 -3.75
N TYR A 310 5.50 18.53 -3.18
CA TYR A 310 4.22 17.99 -2.72
C TYR A 310 3.68 18.73 -1.48
N THR A 311 4.55 19.29 -0.64
CA THR A 311 4.16 20.20 0.45
C THR A 311 3.52 21.48 -0.10
N LEU A 312 4.06 22.07 -1.18
CA LEU A 312 3.42 23.21 -1.85
C LEU A 312 2.07 22.84 -2.45
N LEU A 313 1.91 21.58 -2.86
CA LEU A 313 0.66 21.04 -3.40
C LEU A 313 -0.28 20.46 -2.33
N TYR A 314 -0.01 20.72 -1.04
CA TYR A 314 -0.77 20.15 0.09
C TYR A 314 -2.31 20.26 -0.07
N PRO A 315 -2.89 21.42 -0.45
CA PRO A 315 -4.34 21.57 -0.61
C PRO A 315 -4.97 20.63 -1.67
N TRP A 316 -4.17 20.07 -2.56
CA TRP A 316 -4.62 19.21 -3.66
C TRP A 316 -4.19 17.76 -3.51
N LEU A 317 -3.62 17.34 -2.36
CA LEU A 317 -3.13 15.97 -2.18
C LEU A 317 -4.22 14.90 -2.38
N ASP A 318 -5.47 15.20 -2.02
CA ASP A 318 -6.61 14.28 -2.21
C ASP A 318 -7.19 14.28 -3.63
N LYS A 319 -6.69 15.14 -4.53
CA LYS A 319 -7.20 15.19 -5.90
C LYS A 319 -6.67 14.03 -6.74
N TRP A 320 -7.56 13.46 -7.54
CA TRP A 320 -7.28 12.29 -8.39
C TRP A 320 -6.28 12.60 -9.52
N TRP A 321 -6.22 13.84 -9.99
CA TRP A 321 -5.33 14.28 -11.08
C TRP A 321 -3.88 14.45 -10.63
N LEU A 322 -3.63 14.63 -9.32
CA LEU A 322 -2.29 14.78 -8.79
C LEU A 322 -1.65 13.39 -8.64
N PRO A 323 -0.55 13.07 -9.35
CA PRO A 323 0.07 11.76 -9.30
C PRO A 323 0.64 11.43 -7.90
N GLN A 324 1.01 10.17 -7.69
CA GLN A 324 1.76 9.79 -6.49
C GLN A 324 3.20 10.31 -6.60
N PRO A 325 3.82 10.75 -5.49
CA PRO A 325 5.23 11.10 -5.51
C PRO A 325 6.04 9.89 -5.96
N PHE A 326 7.06 10.12 -6.78
CA PHE A 326 7.89 9.02 -7.26
C PHE A 326 8.64 8.37 -6.10
N ILE A 327 9.28 9.19 -5.26
CA ILE A 327 9.99 8.74 -4.06
C ILE A 327 9.96 9.84 -2.99
N LEU A 328 9.76 9.47 -1.73
CA LEU A 328 9.86 10.35 -0.57
C LEU A 328 11.05 9.94 0.33
N PRO A 329 11.59 10.85 1.18
CA PRO A 329 12.78 10.55 1.99
C PRO A 329 12.66 9.29 2.84
N ALA A 330 11.52 9.07 3.52
CA ALA A 330 11.29 7.86 4.30
C ALA A 330 11.25 6.59 3.44
N GLU A 331 10.80 6.67 2.18
CA GLU A 331 10.81 5.53 1.25
C GLU A 331 12.23 5.19 0.80
N VAL A 332 13.10 6.20 0.65
CA VAL A 332 14.54 5.99 0.36
C VAL A 332 15.18 5.15 1.44
N TYR A 333 14.96 5.47 2.72
CA TYR A 333 15.50 4.69 3.83
C TYR A 333 14.95 3.25 3.83
N LYS A 334 13.63 3.09 3.63
CA LYS A 334 12.94 1.79 3.60
C LYS A 334 13.44 0.84 2.50
N VAL A 335 14.11 1.33 1.45
CA VAL A 335 14.65 0.46 0.38
C VAL A 335 16.16 0.50 0.26
N GLY A 336 16.80 1.54 0.78
CA GLY A 336 18.22 1.83 0.58
C GLY A 336 19.11 1.58 1.78
N VAL A 337 18.55 1.27 2.96
CA VAL A 337 19.32 0.98 4.18
C VAL A 337 18.87 -0.36 4.77
N THR A 338 19.83 -1.20 5.14
CA THR A 338 19.56 -2.54 5.68
C THR A 338 18.76 -2.46 6.97
N HIS A 339 17.62 -3.14 7.02
CA HIS A 339 16.85 -3.31 8.25
C HIS A 339 16.04 -4.60 8.17
N TYR A 340 16.26 -5.49 9.13
CA TYR A 340 15.48 -6.71 9.28
C TYR A 340 15.47 -7.16 10.74
N PHE A 341 14.42 -7.89 11.12
CA PHE A 341 14.08 -8.12 12.51
C PHE A 341 13.85 -9.60 12.79
N SER A 342 14.31 -10.04 13.95
CA SER A 342 14.12 -11.37 14.48
C SER A 342 12.66 -11.59 14.86
N PHE A 343 12.04 -12.65 14.33
CA PHE A 343 10.71 -13.13 14.78
C PHE A 343 10.80 -14.21 15.86
N LEU A 344 11.99 -14.42 16.46
CA LEU A 344 12.24 -15.52 17.42
C LEU A 344 11.29 -15.45 18.63
N LYS A 345 11.02 -14.26 19.15
CA LYS A 345 10.08 -14.07 20.27
C LYS A 345 8.66 -14.52 19.88
N ALA A 346 8.18 -14.14 18.70
CA ALA A 346 6.88 -14.60 18.20
C ALA A 346 6.85 -16.12 18.02
N ARG A 347 7.96 -16.72 17.56
CA ARG A 347 8.07 -18.18 17.45
C ARG A 347 8.01 -18.88 18.81
N GLU A 348 8.75 -18.39 19.79
CA GLU A 348 8.90 -19.02 21.10
C GLU A 348 7.65 -18.84 21.98
N GLU A 349 7.09 -17.62 22.01
CA GLU A 349 5.94 -17.31 22.87
C GLU A 349 4.61 -17.64 22.18
N LEU A 350 4.46 -17.31 20.89
CA LEU A 350 3.20 -17.48 20.16
C LEU A 350 3.14 -18.78 19.33
N GLY A 351 4.27 -19.44 19.09
CA GLY A 351 4.34 -20.57 18.16
C GLY A 351 4.35 -20.17 16.69
N TYR A 352 4.65 -18.91 16.38
CA TYR A 352 4.66 -18.41 15.01
C TYR A 352 5.77 -19.07 14.16
N VAL A 353 5.34 -19.77 13.11
CA VAL A 353 6.22 -20.28 12.05
C VAL A 353 5.57 -19.92 10.71
N PRO A 354 6.28 -19.24 9.79
CA PRO A 354 5.75 -18.95 8.46
C PRO A 354 5.27 -20.22 7.76
N MET A 355 4.01 -20.26 7.33
CA MET A 355 3.40 -21.42 6.68
C MET A 355 3.62 -21.41 5.16
N VAL A 356 3.77 -20.23 4.58
CA VAL A 356 4.01 -20.02 3.15
C VAL A 356 5.45 -19.56 2.95
N SER A 357 6.19 -20.25 2.08
CA SER A 357 7.55 -19.84 1.75
C SER A 357 7.57 -18.57 0.88
N PRO A 358 8.64 -17.76 0.92
CA PRO A 358 8.76 -16.59 0.04
C PRO A 358 8.60 -16.93 -1.45
N ARG A 359 9.08 -18.10 -1.88
CA ARG A 359 8.95 -18.57 -3.26
C ARG A 359 7.49 -18.77 -3.66
N GLU A 360 6.70 -19.45 -2.83
CA GLU A 360 5.27 -19.69 -3.06
C GLU A 360 4.46 -18.41 -2.99
N GLY A 361 4.77 -17.55 -2.01
CA GLY A 361 4.12 -16.24 -1.86
C GLY A 361 4.35 -15.34 -3.07
N VAL A 362 5.58 -15.27 -3.59
CA VAL A 362 5.92 -14.51 -4.80
C VAL A 362 5.23 -15.12 -6.03
N ALA A 363 5.22 -16.44 -6.17
CA ALA A 363 4.52 -17.11 -7.28
C ALA A 363 3.01 -16.80 -7.28
N SER A 364 2.36 -16.87 -6.12
CA SER A 364 0.94 -16.54 -5.96
C SER A 364 0.67 -15.07 -6.28
N THR A 365 1.56 -14.17 -5.84
CA THR A 365 1.48 -12.74 -6.14
C THR A 365 1.60 -12.46 -7.64
N ILE A 366 2.55 -13.13 -8.32
CA ILE A 366 2.73 -13.04 -9.77
C ILE A 366 1.48 -13.50 -10.50
N ALA A 367 0.96 -14.69 -10.17
CA ALA A 367 -0.24 -15.22 -10.81
C ALA A 367 -1.43 -14.26 -10.69
N TYR A 368 -1.61 -13.69 -9.50
CA TYR A 368 -2.63 -12.68 -9.25
C TYR A 368 -2.43 -11.39 -10.09
N LEU A 369 -1.21 -10.87 -10.17
CA LEU A 369 -0.92 -9.65 -10.94
C LEU A 369 -1.03 -9.89 -12.45
N GLN A 370 -0.63 -11.06 -12.95
CA GLN A 370 -0.79 -11.45 -14.35
C GLN A 370 -2.26 -11.53 -14.74
N GLU A 371 -3.11 -12.13 -13.89
CA GLU A 371 -4.55 -12.15 -14.11
C GLU A 371 -5.15 -10.74 -14.18
N ARG A 372 -4.67 -9.81 -13.34
CA ARG A 372 -5.08 -8.39 -13.44
C ARG A 372 -4.54 -7.70 -14.68
N LYS A 373 -3.30 -8.00 -15.09
CA LYS A 373 -2.73 -7.47 -16.32
C LYS A 373 -3.53 -7.96 -17.52
N ARG A 374 -3.97 -9.23 -17.57
CA ARG A 374 -4.87 -9.73 -18.64
C ARG A 374 -6.17 -8.93 -18.74
N LYS A 375 -6.69 -8.43 -17.62
CA LYS A 375 -7.92 -7.62 -17.56
C LYS A 375 -7.70 -6.12 -17.80
N SER A 376 -6.47 -5.63 -17.90
CA SER A 376 -6.17 -4.20 -18.04
C SER A 376 -5.11 -3.95 -19.12
N LEU A 377 -5.37 -3.01 -20.03
CA LEU A 377 -4.36 -2.61 -21.01
C LEU A 377 -3.44 -1.54 -20.43
N ASP A 378 -2.15 -1.72 -20.67
CA ASP A 378 -1.18 -0.67 -20.42
C ASP A 378 -1.34 0.44 -21.45
N GLY A 379 -1.43 1.68 -20.99
CA GLY A 379 -1.34 2.85 -21.85
C GLY A 379 0.12 3.15 -22.23
N PRO A 380 0.34 4.13 -23.11
CA PRO A 380 1.68 4.57 -23.46
C PRO A 380 2.46 5.09 -22.25
N THR A 381 3.79 4.95 -22.30
CA THR A 381 4.70 5.46 -21.27
C THR A 381 4.67 6.99 -21.22
N ILE A 382 5.16 7.57 -20.12
CA ILE A 382 5.23 9.03 -19.99
C ILE A 382 6.09 9.67 -21.09
N ASN A 383 7.13 8.98 -21.56
CA ASN A 383 7.99 9.47 -22.63
C ASN A 383 7.23 9.57 -23.96
N ALA A 384 6.32 8.63 -24.25
CA ALA A 384 5.45 8.71 -25.42
C ALA A 384 4.48 9.89 -25.34
N TRP A 385 3.94 10.15 -24.13
CA TRP A 385 3.12 11.34 -23.87
C TRP A 385 3.90 12.63 -24.08
N VAL A 386 5.06 12.76 -23.43
CA VAL A 386 5.92 13.94 -23.52
C VAL A 386 6.35 14.18 -24.97
N PHE A 387 6.81 13.15 -25.67
CA PHE A 387 7.22 13.24 -27.07
C PHE A 387 6.08 13.71 -27.97
N SER A 388 4.89 13.10 -27.85
CA SER A 388 3.74 13.42 -28.70
C SER A 388 3.19 14.81 -28.42
N ILE A 389 3.00 15.18 -27.14
CA ILE A 389 2.46 16.48 -26.75
C ILE A 389 3.43 17.59 -27.12
N ILE A 390 4.71 17.48 -26.73
CA ILE A 390 5.70 18.52 -27.02
C ILE A 390 5.93 18.61 -28.52
N GLY A 391 6.01 17.49 -29.24
CA GLY A 391 6.16 17.47 -30.69
C GLY A 391 5.00 18.18 -31.39
N MET A 392 3.76 17.81 -31.08
CA MET A 392 2.57 18.42 -31.68
C MET A 392 2.40 19.89 -31.29
N ALA A 393 2.66 20.26 -30.04
CA ALA A 393 2.60 21.65 -29.59
C ALA A 393 3.68 22.51 -30.25
N SER A 394 4.90 21.98 -30.41
CA SER A 394 6.00 22.68 -31.08
C SER A 394 5.70 22.88 -32.56
N LEU A 395 5.15 21.85 -33.21
CA LEU A 395 4.77 21.90 -34.63
C LEU A 395 3.61 22.88 -34.86
N PHE A 396 2.59 22.86 -33.99
CA PHE A 396 1.49 23.85 -33.99
C PHE A 396 2.03 25.27 -33.79
N ALA A 397 2.88 25.49 -32.78
CA ALA A 397 3.45 26.80 -32.50
C ALA A 397 4.24 27.34 -33.70
N ALA A 398 5.11 26.51 -34.30
CA ALA A 398 5.87 26.90 -35.49
C ALA A 398 4.95 27.23 -36.68
N ALA A 399 3.92 26.41 -36.92
CA ALA A 399 3.03 26.49 -38.08
C ALA A 399 2.01 27.65 -38.01
N CYS A 400 1.46 27.92 -36.82
CA CYS A 400 0.24 28.71 -36.65
C CYS A 400 0.40 29.98 -35.81
N LEU A 401 1.37 30.06 -34.89
CA LEU A 401 1.52 31.22 -34.01
C LEU A 401 2.40 32.33 -34.61
N PRO A 402 2.24 33.60 -34.20
CA PRO A 402 3.13 34.68 -34.61
C PRO A 402 4.56 34.48 -34.06
N GLU A 403 5.54 35.09 -34.74
CA GLU A 403 6.97 34.99 -34.40
C GLU A 403 7.33 35.84 -33.18
N MET A 404 6.96 35.35 -31.99
CA MET A 404 7.20 36.05 -30.73
C MET A 404 7.85 35.13 -29.68
N GLY A 405 8.85 35.66 -28.98
CA GLY A 405 9.56 34.96 -27.91
C GLY A 405 10.08 33.58 -28.34
N PRO A 406 9.75 32.50 -27.61
CA PRO A 406 10.27 31.15 -27.89
C PRO A 406 9.82 30.57 -29.24
N VAL A 407 8.72 31.06 -29.82
CA VAL A 407 8.18 30.57 -31.12
C VAL A 407 9.18 30.82 -32.26
N ARG A 408 9.97 31.91 -32.19
CA ARG A 408 10.99 32.23 -33.20
C ARG A 408 12.02 31.11 -33.35
N TYR A 409 12.48 30.56 -32.22
CA TYR A 409 13.46 29.47 -32.22
C TYR A 409 12.86 28.15 -32.74
N LEU A 410 11.62 27.83 -32.33
CA LEU A 410 10.91 26.66 -32.84
C LEU A 410 10.68 26.71 -34.34
N ARG A 411 10.34 27.90 -34.88
CA ARG A 411 10.18 28.11 -36.31
C ARG A 411 11.50 28.02 -37.07
N ALA A 412 12.57 28.62 -36.55
CA ALA A 412 13.91 28.49 -37.13
C ALA A 412 14.38 27.03 -37.19
N LEU A 413 14.19 26.28 -36.11
CA LEU A 413 14.48 24.85 -36.05
C LEU A 413 13.62 24.06 -37.05
N SER A 414 12.33 24.35 -37.13
CA SER A 414 11.43 23.70 -38.09
C SER A 414 11.83 24.00 -39.54
N LEU A 415 12.22 25.25 -39.85
CA LEU A 415 12.71 25.64 -41.18
C LEU A 415 14.07 25.01 -41.52
N PHE A 416 14.93 24.76 -40.53
CA PHE A 416 16.17 24.03 -40.75
C PHE A 416 15.90 22.61 -41.29
N PHE A 417 14.92 21.90 -40.74
CA PHE A 417 14.54 20.56 -41.19
C PHE A 417 13.66 20.56 -42.44
N PHE A 418 12.60 21.38 -42.47
CA PHE A 418 11.55 21.33 -43.49
C PHE A 418 11.74 22.33 -44.63
N ARG A 419 12.73 23.24 -44.53
CA ARG A 419 13.16 24.23 -45.54
C ARG A 419 12.11 25.26 -45.98
N SER A 420 10.83 25.08 -45.66
CA SER A 420 9.73 25.96 -46.05
C SER A 420 8.61 25.98 -45.02
N MET A 421 8.03 27.17 -44.77
CA MET A 421 6.87 27.32 -43.89
C MET A 421 5.62 26.62 -44.42
N TRP A 422 5.50 26.52 -45.75
CA TRP A 422 4.44 25.72 -46.37
C TRP A 422 4.58 24.25 -45.98
N MET A 423 5.81 23.72 -46.02
CA MET A 423 6.09 22.34 -45.63
C MET A 423 5.82 22.09 -44.15
N VAL A 424 6.20 23.03 -43.27
CA VAL A 424 5.88 22.94 -41.82
C VAL A 424 4.36 22.87 -41.58
N ARG A 425 3.58 23.71 -42.25
CA ARG A 425 2.11 23.71 -42.14
C ARG A 425 1.49 22.45 -42.73
N PHE A 426 2.00 21.98 -43.86
CA PHE A 426 1.58 20.72 -44.47
C PHE A 426 1.84 19.54 -43.55
N VAL A 427 3.05 19.43 -42.98
CA VAL A 427 3.42 18.37 -42.03
C VAL A 427 2.54 18.43 -40.78
N PHE A 428 2.24 19.63 -40.26
CA PHE A 428 1.28 19.77 -39.15
C PHE A 428 -0.11 19.25 -39.51
N ALA A 429 -0.68 19.70 -40.63
CA ALA A 429 -2.00 19.28 -41.06
C ALA A 429 -2.07 17.77 -41.35
N ALA A 430 -1.03 17.21 -41.95
CA ALA A 430 -0.90 15.78 -42.19
C ALA A 430 -0.81 14.98 -40.88
N ALA A 431 -0.03 15.45 -39.90
CA ALA A 431 0.08 14.82 -38.59
C ALA A 431 -1.26 14.83 -37.83
N VAL A 432 -1.96 15.98 -37.81
CA VAL A 432 -3.30 16.08 -37.21
C VAL A 432 -4.28 15.13 -37.90
N SER A 433 -4.27 15.08 -39.24
CA SER A 433 -5.15 14.20 -40.01
C SER A 433 -4.87 12.72 -39.72
N ALA A 434 -3.59 12.34 -39.60
CA ALA A 434 -3.18 11.00 -39.21
C ALA A 434 -3.70 10.65 -37.80
N HIS A 435 -3.51 11.53 -36.81
CA HIS A 435 -4.01 11.33 -35.45
C HIS A 435 -5.54 11.19 -35.40
N VAL A 436 -6.30 11.99 -36.18
CA VAL A 436 -7.76 11.85 -36.30
C VAL A 436 -8.14 10.50 -36.91
N GLY A 437 -7.44 10.10 -37.98
CA GLY A 437 -7.66 8.82 -38.65
C GLY A 437 -7.41 7.63 -37.71
N GLU A 438 -6.26 7.64 -37.03
CA GLU A 438 -5.89 6.62 -36.03
C GLU A 438 -6.88 6.60 -34.86
N ALA A 439 -7.30 7.76 -34.35
CA ALA A 439 -8.28 7.85 -33.27
C ALA A 439 -9.65 7.30 -33.67
N THR A 440 -10.10 7.61 -34.89
CA THR A 440 -11.36 7.12 -35.44
C THR A 440 -11.32 5.61 -35.63
N TYR A 441 -10.21 5.08 -36.14
CA TYR A 441 -9.98 3.65 -36.26
C TYR A 441 -9.97 2.97 -34.87
N ALA A 442 -9.22 3.54 -33.91
CA ALA A 442 -9.16 3.05 -32.54
C ALA A 442 -10.55 3.02 -31.89
N TRP A 443 -11.37 4.06 -32.06
CA TRP A 443 -12.74 4.09 -31.56
C TRP A 443 -13.61 2.97 -32.13
N ARG A 444 -13.54 2.73 -33.44
CA ARG A 444 -14.28 1.65 -34.11
C ARG A 444 -13.82 0.27 -33.65
N LEU A 445 -12.52 0.08 -33.48
CA LEU A 445 -11.96 -1.16 -32.95
C LEU A 445 -12.37 -1.38 -31.49
N ALA A 446 -12.24 -0.35 -30.65
CA ALA A 446 -12.58 -0.41 -29.22
C ALA A 446 -14.05 -0.73 -28.98
N LYS A 447 -14.99 -0.30 -29.84
CA LYS A 447 -16.40 -0.73 -29.71
C LYS A 447 -16.58 -2.26 -29.75
N ARG A 448 -15.68 -2.98 -30.42
CA ARG A 448 -15.73 -4.45 -30.51
C ARG A 448 -14.98 -5.13 -29.35
N VAL A 449 -13.82 -4.60 -28.98
CA VAL A 449 -12.90 -5.27 -28.03
C VAL A 449 -12.92 -4.70 -26.60
N ASP A 450 -13.39 -3.45 -26.43
CA ASP A 450 -13.43 -2.71 -25.17
C ASP A 450 -14.54 -1.64 -25.15
N PRO A 451 -15.83 -2.03 -25.30
CA PRO A 451 -16.92 -1.09 -25.51
C PRO A 451 -17.07 -0.08 -24.36
N ALA A 452 -16.77 -0.48 -23.13
CA ALA A 452 -16.84 0.38 -21.95
C ALA A 452 -15.90 1.60 -22.03
N ASN A 453 -14.76 1.48 -22.72
CA ASN A 453 -13.73 2.52 -22.78
C ASN A 453 -13.54 3.11 -24.19
N ALA A 454 -14.45 2.83 -25.13
CA ALA A 454 -14.26 3.21 -26.54
C ALA A 454 -13.99 4.71 -26.73
N ARG A 455 -14.69 5.58 -26.00
CA ARG A 455 -14.45 7.04 -26.03
C ARG A 455 -13.07 7.43 -25.48
N GLY A 456 -12.60 6.74 -24.45
CA GLY A 456 -11.25 6.95 -23.91
C GLY A 456 -10.18 6.62 -24.94
N TRP A 457 -10.32 5.49 -25.64
CA TRP A 457 -9.42 5.08 -26.72
C TRP A 457 -9.36 6.08 -27.88
N PHE A 458 -10.47 6.74 -28.21
CA PHE A 458 -10.46 7.83 -29.19
C PHE A 458 -9.55 8.97 -28.73
N TRP A 459 -9.83 9.57 -27.57
CA TRP A 459 -9.09 10.76 -27.10
C TRP A 459 -7.62 10.46 -26.81
N GLN A 460 -7.35 9.29 -26.25
CA GLN A 460 -5.98 8.84 -26.00
C GLN A 460 -5.20 8.65 -27.30
N THR A 461 -5.81 8.04 -28.33
CA THR A 461 -5.18 7.86 -29.64
C THR A 461 -5.10 9.17 -30.42
N PHE A 462 -6.06 10.09 -30.25
CA PHE A 462 -5.96 11.42 -30.85
C PHE A 462 -4.77 12.20 -30.26
N ALA A 463 -4.53 12.08 -28.95
CA ALA A 463 -3.40 12.72 -28.30
C ALA A 463 -2.04 12.06 -28.60
N LEU A 464 -2.01 10.73 -28.77
CA LEU A 464 -0.77 9.94 -28.81
C LEU A 464 -0.49 9.23 -30.13
N GLY A 465 -1.41 9.33 -31.08
CA GLY A 465 -1.37 8.62 -32.35
C GLY A 465 -1.07 7.12 -32.20
N ILE A 466 -0.17 6.65 -33.05
CA ILE A 466 0.24 5.25 -33.18
C ILE A 466 0.68 4.61 -31.86
N PHE A 467 1.23 5.38 -30.92
CA PHE A 467 1.65 4.86 -29.63
C PHE A 467 0.48 4.27 -28.85
N SER A 468 -0.70 4.92 -28.84
CA SER A 468 -1.91 4.37 -28.23
C SER A 468 -2.51 3.25 -29.07
N LEU A 469 -2.57 3.43 -30.39
CA LEU A 469 -3.24 2.48 -31.28
C LEU A 469 -2.61 1.07 -31.23
N ARG A 470 -1.28 0.98 -31.14
CA ARG A 470 -0.55 -0.30 -31.00
C ARG A 470 -1.02 -1.14 -29.81
N PHE A 471 -1.40 -0.53 -28.69
CA PHE A 471 -1.89 -1.26 -27.52
C PHE A 471 -3.29 -1.81 -27.73
N LEU A 472 -4.17 -1.04 -28.37
CA LEU A 472 -5.50 -1.52 -28.70
C LEU A 472 -5.47 -2.67 -29.72
N LEU A 473 -4.57 -2.61 -30.70
CA LEU A 473 -4.35 -3.69 -31.66
C LEU A 473 -3.90 -4.99 -30.98
N LYS A 474 -3.01 -4.92 -29.98
CA LYS A 474 -2.60 -6.09 -29.18
C LYS A 474 -3.74 -6.78 -28.44
N ARG A 475 -4.87 -6.10 -28.18
CA ARG A 475 -6.06 -6.68 -27.55
C ARG A 475 -7.05 -7.27 -28.54
N ALA A 476 -6.97 -6.83 -29.79
CA ALA A 476 -7.83 -7.33 -30.85
C ALA A 476 -7.32 -8.66 -31.43
N ASN A 477 -6.03 -8.94 -31.25
CA ASN A 477 -5.39 -10.22 -31.47
C ASN A 477 -5.45 -11.05 -30.18
#